data_AF-A0A2L2Z4J9-F1
#
_entry.id   AF-A0A2L2Z4J9-F1
#
_cell.length_a   1.000
_cell.length_b   1.000
_cell.length_c   1.000
_cell.angle_alpha   90.00
_cell.angle_beta   90.00
_cell.angle_gamma   90.00
#
_symmetry.space_group_name_H-M   'P 1'
#
loop_
_entity.id
_entity.type
_entity.pdbx_description
1 polymer ?
#
loop_
_entity_poly.entity_id
_entity_poly.type
_entity_poly.pdbx_seq_one_letter_code
_entity_poly.pdbx_strand_id
1 'polypeptide(L)' 'KGHKIEQIPDVPLVVNDKVHEYTKTKHACQFLRKIMSLADIHKVFNSKRF' A
#
# COMPACT_ATOMS: atom_id res chain seq x y z
N LYS A 1 1.04 -11.85 9.50
CA LYS A 1 0.96 -13.13 8.74
C LYS A 1 -0.39 -13.14 8.03
N GLY A 2 -0.40 -13.11 6.68
CA GLY A 2 -1.62 -12.99 5.86
C GLY A 2 -1.61 -11.85 4.82
N HIS A 3 -0.60 -10.99 4.80
CA HIS A 3 -0.50 -9.93 3.78
C HIS A 3 -0.11 -10.50 2.42
N LYS A 4 -0.63 -9.91 1.35
CA LYS A 4 -0.21 -10.19 -0.02
C LYS A 4 0.97 -9.29 -0.37
N ILE A 5 2.19 -9.79 -0.18
CA ILE A 5 3.45 -9.04 -0.36
C ILE A 5 4.27 -9.49 -1.58
N GLU A 6 3.78 -10.46 -2.34
CA GLU A 6 4.47 -11.07 -3.50
C GLU A 6 4.83 -10.07 -4.60
N GLN A 7 4.10 -8.95 -4.69
CA GLN A 7 4.30 -7.92 -5.71
C GLN A 7 5.12 -6.73 -5.22
N ILE A 8 5.48 -6.68 -3.92
CA ILE A 8 6.26 -5.59 -3.34
C ILE A 8 7.75 -5.80 -3.73
N PRO A 9 8.48 -4.74 -4.10
CA PRO A 9 9.85 -4.86 -4.61
C PRO A 9 10.82 -5.50 -3.60
N ASP A 10 10.74 -5.14 -2.32
CA ASP A 10 11.64 -5.62 -1.28
C ASP A 10 10.97 -5.72 0.10
N VAL A 11 11.52 -6.59 0.94
CA VAL A 11 11.19 -6.70 2.37
C VAL A 11 12.51 -6.73 3.14
N PRO A 12 12.87 -5.69 3.92
CA PRO A 12 12.06 -4.53 4.31
C PRO A 12 11.91 -3.47 3.20
N LEU A 13 10.71 -2.90 3.07
CA LEU A 13 10.45 -1.77 2.17
C LEU A 13 10.93 -0.48 2.83
N VAL A 14 11.97 0.15 2.26
CA VAL A 14 12.48 1.46 2.70
C VAL A 14 12.00 2.53 1.74
N VAL A 15 11.45 3.62 2.28
CA VAL A 15 10.84 4.71 1.51
C VAL A 15 11.39 6.06 1.97
N ASN A 16 11.33 7.06 1.10
CA ASN A 16 11.82 8.41 1.40
C ASN A 16 10.86 9.16 2.33
N ASP A 17 11.38 9.97 3.26
CA ASP A 17 10.60 10.70 4.29
C ASP A 17 9.53 11.64 3.71
N LYS A 18 9.68 12.06 2.44
CA LYS A 18 8.71 12.89 1.73
C LYS A 18 7.28 12.33 1.72
N VAL A 19 7.11 11.01 1.89
CA VAL A 19 5.77 10.39 1.97
C VAL A 19 4.98 10.84 3.21
N HIS A 20 5.67 11.31 4.24
CA HIS A 20 5.07 11.81 5.48
C HIS A 20 4.29 13.11 5.27
N GLU A 21 4.65 13.92 4.28
CA GLU A 21 4.07 15.23 4.01
C GLU A 21 2.73 15.15 3.23
N TYR A 22 2.24 13.96 2.91
CA TYR A 22 1.01 13.79 2.13
C TYR A 22 -0.24 14.21 2.93
N THR A 23 -0.85 15.33 2.53
CA THR A 23 -2.09 15.83 3.14
C THR A 23 -3.36 15.29 2.48
N LYS A 24 -3.27 14.74 1.26
CA LYS A 24 -4.42 14.19 0.53
C LYS A 24 -4.31 12.68 0.38
N THR A 25 -5.41 11.99 0.66
CA THR A 25 -5.55 10.53 0.49
C THR A 25 -5.27 10.07 -0.94
N LYS A 26 -5.58 10.90 -1.94
CA LYS A 26 -5.27 10.63 -3.35
C LYS A 26 -3.76 10.47 -3.59
N HIS A 27 -2.92 11.28 -2.96
CA HIS A 27 -1.46 11.20 -3.11
C HIS A 27 -0.92 9.93 -2.44
N ALA A 28 -1.40 9.61 -1.23
CA ALA A 28 -1.07 8.35 -0.57
C ALA A 28 -1.50 7.13 -1.40
N CYS A 29 -2.70 7.15 -1.98
CA CYS A 29 -3.18 6.06 -2.84
C CYS A 29 -2.33 5.92 -4.12
N GLN A 30 -1.92 7.04 -4.74
CA GLN A 30 -1.01 7.01 -5.89
C GLN A 30 0.37 6.44 -5.54
N PHE A 31 0.89 6.75 -4.35
CA PHE A 31 2.13 6.17 -3.86
C PHE A 31 2.02 4.65 -3.67
N LEU A 32 0.96 4.18 -3.00
CA LEU A 32 0.70 2.75 -2.80
C LEU A 32 0.52 1.97 -4.12
N ARG A 33 -0.03 2.62 -5.16
CA ARG A 33 -0.09 2.05 -6.51
C ARG A 33 1.30 1.82 -7.12
N LYS A 34 2.25 2.73 -6.87
CA LYS A 34 3.62 2.63 -7.43
C LYS A 34 4.44 1.53 -6.77
N ILE A 35 4.26 1.30 -5.47
CA ILE A 35 4.95 0.21 -4.74
C ILE A 35 4.27 -1.16 -4.92
N MET A 36 3.33 -1.27 -5.87
CA MET A 36 2.61 -2.50 -6.20
C MET A 36 1.88 -3.16 -5.01
N SER A 37 1.52 -2.38 -3.99
CA SER A 37 0.83 -2.88 -2.78
C SER A 37 -0.70 -2.99 -2.95
N LEU A 38 -1.21 -2.86 -4.18
CA LEU A 38 -2.64 -2.87 -4.46
C LEU A 38 -3.30 -4.20 -4.09
N ALA A 39 -2.63 -5.33 -4.30
CA ALA A 39 -3.19 -6.65 -4.02
C ALA A 39 -3.62 -6.82 -2.55
N ASP A 40 -2.84 -6.28 -1.61
CA ASP A 40 -3.16 -6.30 -0.19
C ASP A 40 -4.32 -5.35 0.13
N ILE A 41 -4.33 -4.16 -0.47
CA ILE A 41 -5.42 -3.18 -0.31
C ILE A 41 -6.76 -3.75 -0.80
N HIS A 42 -6.77 -4.38 -1.98
CA HIS A 42 -7.97 -5.04 -2.52
C HIS A 42 -8.46 -6.17 -1.62
N LYS A 43 -7.54 -6.94 -1.01
CA LYS A 43 -7.91 -7.97 -0.04
C LYS A 43 -8.67 -7.36 1.14
N VAL A 44 -8.22 -6.22 1.66
CA VAL A 44 -8.89 -5.51 2.76
C VAL A 44 -10.28 -5.03 2.33
N PHE A 45 -10.41 -4.40 1.16
CA PHE A 45 -11.72 -4.00 0.64
C PHE A 45 -12.71 -5.16 0.54
N ASN A 46 -12.26 -6.30 0.02
CA ASN A 46 -13.09 -7.49 -0.15
C ASN A 46 -13.41 -8.21 1.19
N SER A 47 -12.67 -7.90 2.25
CA SER A 47 -12.91 -8.48 3.58
C SER A 47 -14.06 -7.80 4.34
N LYS A 48 -14.61 -6.70 3.81
CA LYS A 48 -15.76 -6.02 4.40
C LYS A 48 -16.98 -6.95 4.39
N ARG A 49 -17.39 -7.39 5.59
CA ARG A 49 -18.65 -8.11 5.83
C ARG A 49 -19.66 -7.14 6.47
N PHE A 50 -20.95 -7.37 6.20
CA PHE A 50 -22.06 -6.62 6.81
C PHE A 50 -22.22 -6.98 8.29
#